data_AF-F0P0X3-F1
#
_entry.id   AF-F0P0X3-F1
#
_cell.length_a   1.000
_cell.length_b   1.000
_cell.length_c   1.000
_cell.angle_alpha   90.00
_cell.angle_beta   90.00
_cell.angle_gamma   90.00
#
_symmetry.space_group_name_H-M   'P 1'
#
loop_
_entity.id
_entity.type
_entity.pdbx_description
1 polymer ?
#
loop_
_entity_poly.entity_id
_entity_poly.type
_entity_poly.pdbx_seq_one_letter_code
_entity_poly.pdbx_strand_id
1 'polypeptide(L)' 'MIQFLGFLFFLTIAICGFWGIIFLATFAISWIPFFLDNLKKEKKGIVTAEPTRPTLPNQQGVTVLYKK' A
#
# COMPACT_ATOMS: atom_id res chain seq x y z
N MET A 1 -14.88 28.26 -32.47
CA MET A 1 -15.38 27.02 -31.85
C MET A 1 -14.26 26.06 -31.45
N ILE A 2 -13.35 25.66 -32.35
CA ILE A 2 -12.26 24.71 -32.03
C ILE A 2 -11.32 25.17 -30.89
N GLN A 3 -11.00 26.46 -30.84
CA GLN A 3 -10.12 27.04 -29.80
C GLN A 3 -10.76 27.02 -28.40
N PHE A 4 -12.08 27.24 -28.33
CA PHE A 4 -12.83 27.15 -27.07
C PHE A 4 -12.83 25.72 -26.53
N LEU A 5 -12.97 24.72 -27.42
CA LEU A 5 -12.92 23.32 -27.04
C LEU A 5 -11.51 22.90 -26.57
N GLY A 6 -10.46 23.40 -27.23
CA GLY A 6 -9.07 23.20 -26.78
C GLY A 6 -8.80 23.82 -25.41
N PHE A 7 -9.33 25.02 -25.15
CA PHE A 7 -9.23 25.65 -23.83
C PHE A 7 -9.96 24.85 -22.74
N LEU A 8 -11.17 24.37 -23.02
CA LEU A 8 -11.94 23.55 -22.08
C LEU A 8 -11.23 22.23 -21.76
N PHE A 9 -10.61 21.61 -22.77
CA PHE A 9 -9.82 20.40 -22.61
C PHE A 9 -8.57 20.64 -21.75
N PHE A 10 -7.85 21.73 -22.01
CA PHE A 10 -6.71 22.14 -21.19
C PHE A 10 -7.12 22.36 -19.72
N LEU A 11 -8.22 23.08 -19.47
CA LEU A 11 -8.75 23.32 -18.13
C LEU A 11 -9.10 22.01 -17.41
N THR A 12 -9.73 21.09 -18.13
CA THR A 12 -10.11 19.77 -17.57
C THR A 12 -8.88 18.96 -17.18
N ILE A 13 -7.88 18.86 -18.06
CA ILE A 13 -6.63 18.16 -17.75
C ILE A 13 -5.91 18.82 -16.59
N ALA A 14 -5.83 20.15 -16.57
CA ALA A 14 -5.14 20.89 -15.51
C ALA A 14 -5.79 20.64 -14.15
N ILE A 15 -7.13 20.66 -14.08
CA ILE A 15 -7.89 20.37 -12.86
C ILE A 15 -7.67 18.91 -12.44
N CYS A 16 -7.89 17.95 -13.32
CA CYS A 16 -7.72 16.53 -13.02
C CYS A 16 -6.28 16.19 -12.60
N GLY A 17 -5.29 16.75 -13.29
CA GLY A 17 -3.88 16.56 -12.98
C GLY A 17 -3.50 17.17 -11.63
N PHE A 18 -3.95 18.38 -11.33
CA PHE A 18 -3.72 19.04 -10.05
C PHE A 18 -4.28 18.22 -8.88
N TRP A 19 -5.54 17.79 -8.97
CA TRP A 19 -6.17 16.96 -7.94
C TRP A 19 -5.52 15.58 -7.83
N GLY A 20 -5.11 14.97 -8.95
CA GLY A 20 -4.39 13.70 -8.95
C GLY A 20 -3.05 13.79 -8.21
N ILE A 21 -2.28 14.86 -8.45
CA ILE A 21 -1.00 15.09 -7.76
C ILE A 21 -1.23 15.29 -6.25
N ILE A 22 -2.23 16.09 -5.85
CA ILE A 22 -2.54 16.30 -4.43
C ILE A 22 -2.96 14.99 -3.76
N PHE A 23 -3.79 14.18 -4.42
CA PHE A 23 -4.20 12.88 -3.90
C PHE A 23 -3.00 11.95 -3.67
N LEU A 24 -2.09 11.86 -4.63
CA LEU A 24 -0.88 11.04 -4.49
C LEU A 24 0.07 11.60 -3.41
N ALA A 25 0.21 12.92 -3.33
CA ALA A 25 1.04 13.57 -2.31
C ALA A 25 0.49 13.31 -0.89
N THR A 26 -0.81 13.43 -0.69
CA THR A 26 -1.46 13.16 0.61
C THR A 26 -1.33 11.68 1.00
N PHE A 27 -1.50 10.76 0.05
CA PHE A 27 -1.22 9.35 0.27
C PHE A 27 0.23 9.12 0.70
N ALA A 28 1.20 9.70 -0.02
CA ALA A 28 2.62 9.59 0.30
C ALA A 28 2.95 10.16 1.69
N ILE A 29 2.39 11.30 2.08
CA ILE A 29 2.60 11.92 3.40
C ILE A 29 2.12 11.01 4.53
N SER A 30 1.02 10.27 4.34
CA SER A 30 0.52 9.34 5.36
C SER A 30 1.30 8.02 5.37
N TRP A 31 1.62 7.48 4.19
CA TRP A 31 2.22 6.16 4.03
C TRP A 31 3.71 6.13 4.35
N ILE A 32 4.48 7.14 3.92
CA ILE A 32 5.94 7.16 4.08
C ILE A 32 6.35 7.13 5.57
N PRO A 33 5.79 7.96 6.47
CA PRO A 33 6.12 7.90 7.89
C PRO A 33 5.75 6.56 8.52
N PHE A 34 4.59 6.02 8.17
CA PHE A 34 4.14 4.72 8.66
C PHE A 34 5.09 3.60 8.22
N PHE A 35 5.49 3.59 6.95
CA PHE A 35 6.45 2.62 6.42
C PHE A 35 7.83 2.74 7.10
N LEU A 36 8.34 3.96 7.26
CA LEU A 36 9.62 4.19 7.93
C LEU A 36 9.59 3.78 9.41
N ASP A 37 8.47 3.99 10.10
CA ASP A 37 8.31 3.55 11.49
C ASP A 37 8.30 2.02 11.62
N ASN A 38 7.61 1.32 10.70
CA ASN A 38 7.62 -0.14 10.66
C ASN A 38 9.03 -0.68 10.38
N LEU A 39 9.76 -0.14 9.41
CA LEU A 39 11.15 -0.53 9.15
C LEU A 39 12.06 -0.32 10.36
N LYS A 40 11.87 0.77 11.12
CA LYS A 40 12.61 1.02 12.36
C LYS A 40 12.27 -0.02 13.43
N LYS A 41 10.99 -0.39 13.55
CA LYS A 41 10.52 -1.39 14.51
C LYS A 41 11.01 -2.80 14.18
N GLU A 42 11.07 -3.18 12.90
CA GLU A 42 11.68 -4.43 12.44
C GLU A 42 13.17 -4.48 12.79
N LYS A 43 13.93 -3.42 12.49
CA LYS A 43 15.36 -3.32 12.82
C LYS A 43 15.64 -3.40 14.32
N LYS A 44 14.71 -2.91 15.15
CA LYS A 44 14.79 -2.98 16.62
C LYS A 44 14.28 -4.30 17.19
N GLY A 45 13.79 -5.24 16.35
CA GLY A 45 13.19 -6.49 16.78
C GLY A 45 11.88 -6.32 17.57
N ILE A 46 11.28 -5.13 17.54
CA ILE A 46 10.04 -4.80 18.27
C ILE A 46 8.83 -5.37 17.53
N VAL A 47 8.85 -5.25 16.20
CA VAL A 47 7.91 -5.94 15.32
C VAL A 47 8.66 -7.16 14.80
N THR A 48 8.50 -8.27 15.51
CA THR A 48 8.68 -9.58 14.88
C THR A 48 7.43 -9.77 14.04
N ALA A 49 7.59 -9.95 12.72
CA ALA A 49 6.51 -10.54 11.93
C ALA A 49 5.99 -11.74 12.73
N GLU A 50 4.68 -11.78 13.01
CA GLU A 50 4.12 -12.90 13.77
C GLU A 50 4.71 -14.18 13.18
N PRO A 51 5.28 -15.08 14.01
CA PRO A 51 5.87 -16.31 13.51
C PRO A 51 4.81 -16.93 12.62
N THR A 52 5.17 -17.20 11.36
CA THR A 52 4.25 -17.64 10.32
C THR A 52 3.41 -18.74 10.93
N ARG A 53 2.09 -18.52 11.07
CA ARG A 53 1.22 -19.45 11.77
C ARG A 53 1.53 -20.85 11.24
N PRO A 54 1.94 -21.81 12.10
CA PRO A 54 2.43 -23.08 11.61
C PRO A 54 1.39 -23.65 10.66
N THR A 55 1.83 -24.01 9.46
CA THR A 55 0.98 -24.70 8.50
C THR A 55 0.34 -25.90 9.20
N LEU A 56 -0.86 -26.29 8.80
CA LEU A 56 -1.62 -27.40 9.43
C LEU A 56 -0.75 -28.62 9.83
N PRO A 57 0.26 -29.05 9.05
CA PRO A 57 1.15 -30.16 9.43
C PRO A 57 2.02 -29.93 10.67
N ASN A 58 2.31 -28.68 11.02
CA ASN A 58 3.25 -28.28 12.07
C ASN A 58 2.54 -27.84 13.37
N GLN A 59 1.23 -28.05 13.47
CA GLN A 59 0.42 -27.66 14.63
C GLN A 59 0.35 -28.80 15.65
N GLN A 60 0.48 -28.49 16.94
CA GLN A 60 0.30 -29.47 18.01
C GLN A 60 -1.15 -30.00 18.00
N GLY A 61 -1.30 -31.32 17.94
CA GLY A 61 -2.62 -31.98 17.91
C GLY A 61 -3.21 -32.19 16.52
N VAL A 62 -2.51 -31.83 15.44
CA VAL A 62 -2.96 -32.09 14.05
C VAL A 62 -2.21 -33.29 13.47
N THR A 63 -2.95 -34.30 13.02
CA THR A 63 -2.40 -35.45 12.29
C THR A 63 -2.74 -35.32 10.82
N VAL A 64 -1.74 -35.22 9.95
CA VAL A 64 -1.95 -35.14 8.50
C VAL A 64 -2.25 -36.53 7.97
N LEU A 65 -3.48 -36.76 7.52
CA LEU A 65 -3.94 -38.07 7.04
C LEU A 65 -3.46 -38.40 5.61
N TYR A 66 -3.14 -37.39 4.80
CA TYR A 66 -2.66 -37.57 3.43
C TYR A 66 -1.83 -36.37 2.98
N LYS A 67 -0.70 -36.65 2.34
CA LYS A 67 0.15 -35.66 1.65
C LYS A 67 0.48 -36.23 0.27
N LYS A 68 0.09 -35.51 -0.77
CA LYS A 68 0.34 -35.87 -2.18
C LYS A 68 1.82 -35.68 -2.53
#